data_AF-A0A380SW93-F1
#
_entry.id   AF-A0A380SW93-F1
#
_cell.length_a   1.000
_cell.length_b   1.000
_cell.length_c   1.000
_cell.angle_alpha   90.00
_cell.angle_beta   90.00
_cell.angle_gamma   90.00
#
_symmetry.space_group_name_H-M   'P 1'
#
loop_
_entity.id
_entity.type
_entity.pdbx_description
1 polymer ?
#
loop_
_entity_poly.entity_id
_entity_poly.type
_entity_poly.pdbx_seq_one_letter_code
_entity_poly.pdbx_strand_id
1 'polypeptide(L)'
;MKPTQTMRLCDIALKPGASASTQLITSRRICRNINRNLDSVRDERRAMRRQAGKLKVFLPFTRQAIADLEQQAQAHREDERSKALAALAGFGQSLLFDHDGLAGALGFDRMCDLLSVNTVEREQARREGVTSLEDLVFAHALEDSAERRGQEWNDAPLFNACHAAMADFIRECPKHLLPDPFAPGAPFGPKLPPKLSVV
;
A
#
# COMPACT_ATOMS: atom_id res chain seq x y z
N MET A 1 -3.59 -10.88 28.79
CA MET A 1 -2.93 -10.95 27.47
C MET A 1 -2.00 -9.74 27.32
N LYS A 2 -0.72 -9.90 26.96
CA LYS A 2 0.18 -8.74 26.78
C LYS A 2 -0.18 -8.04 25.46
N PRO A 3 -0.36 -6.70 25.43
CA PRO A 3 -0.68 -6.00 24.20
C PRO A 3 0.46 -6.16 23.20
N THR A 4 0.13 -6.50 21.95
CA THR A 4 1.12 -6.62 20.87
C THR A 4 1.76 -5.26 20.58
N GLN A 5 2.91 -5.26 19.90
CA GLN A 5 3.58 -4.01 19.53
C GLN A 5 2.66 -3.09 18.70
N THR A 6 1.86 -3.66 17.81
CA THR A 6 0.87 -2.93 17.01
C THR A 6 -0.23 -2.31 17.87
N MET A 7 -0.77 -3.04 18.85
CA MET A 7 -1.78 -2.52 19.78
C MET A 7 -1.26 -1.29 20.54
N ARG A 8 -0.02 -1.36 21.05
CA ARG A 8 0.60 -0.23 21.75
C ARG A 8 0.81 0.99 20.85
N LEU A 9 1.12 0.77 19.56
CA LEU A 9 1.26 1.86 18.60
C LEU A 9 -0.09 2.51 18.28
N CYS A 10 -1.16 1.72 18.15
CA CYS A 10 -2.52 2.25 18.02
C CYS A 10 -2.91 3.09 19.23
N ASP A 11 -2.60 2.62 20.46
CA ASP A 11 -2.86 3.38 21.68
C ASP A 11 -2.12 4.72 21.71
N ILE A 12 -0.90 4.79 21.14
CA ILE A 12 -0.15 6.05 21.03
C ILE A 12 -0.77 6.98 19.98
N ALA A 13 -1.17 6.44 18.83
CA ALA A 13 -1.78 7.19 17.74
C ALA A 13 -3.13 7.80 18.15
N LEU A 14 -3.93 7.05 18.93
CA LEU A 14 -5.28 7.41 19.35
C LEU A 14 -5.33 8.29 20.62
N LYS A 15 -4.16 8.63 21.20
CA LYS A 15 -4.14 9.53 22.36
C LYS A 15 -4.70 10.92 21.98
N PRO A 16 -5.67 11.45 22.74
CA PRO A 16 -6.13 12.82 22.56
C PRO A 16 -4.95 13.80 22.61
N GLY A 17 -4.84 14.66 21.61
CA GLY A 17 -3.75 15.64 21.51
C GLY A 17 -2.42 15.08 21.00
N ALA A 18 -2.39 13.87 20.41
CA ALA A 18 -1.22 13.41 19.68
C ALA A 18 -0.88 14.39 18.55
N SER A 19 0.40 14.78 18.45
CA SER A 19 0.84 15.68 17.38
C SER A 19 0.69 15.02 16.00
N ALA A 20 0.50 15.82 14.94
CA ALA A 20 0.49 15.32 13.57
C ALA A 20 1.78 14.54 13.21
N SER A 21 2.93 14.95 13.77
CA SER A 21 4.19 14.21 13.59
C SER A 21 4.11 12.83 14.24
N THR A 22 3.56 12.75 15.46
CA THR A 22 3.36 11.48 16.16
C THR A 22 2.44 10.57 15.37
N GLN A 23 1.30 11.09 14.91
CA GLN A 23 0.31 10.34 14.13
C GLN A 23 0.96 9.73 12.88
N LEU A 24 1.63 10.55 12.05
CA LEU A 24 2.30 10.06 10.85
C LEU A 24 3.37 8.99 11.16
N ILE A 25 4.24 9.25 12.15
CA ILE A 25 5.27 8.27 12.57
C ILE A 25 4.63 6.95 13.03
N THR A 26 3.56 7.01 13.82
CA THR A 26 2.87 5.81 14.29
C THR A 26 2.18 5.06 13.16
N SER A 27 1.49 5.76 12.24
CA SER A 27 0.85 5.16 11.07
C SER A 27 1.87 4.43 10.20
N ARG A 28 3.03 5.06 9.91
CA ARG A 28 4.15 4.42 9.19
C ARG A 28 4.61 3.14 9.86
N ARG A 29 4.82 3.18 11.18
CA ARG A 29 5.29 2.02 11.96
C ARG A 29 4.26 0.89 11.99
N ILE A 30 2.97 1.23 12.13
CA ILE A 30 1.87 0.25 12.11
C ILE A 30 1.80 -0.42 10.73
N CYS A 31 1.76 0.36 9.65
CA CYS A 31 1.72 -0.17 8.29
C CYS A 31 2.94 -1.07 8.00
N ARG A 32 4.14 -0.67 8.46
CA ARG A 32 5.36 -1.49 8.29
C ARG A 32 5.25 -2.83 9.01
N ASN A 33 4.69 -2.87 10.22
CA ASN A 33 4.46 -4.11 10.96
C ASN A 33 3.39 -5.00 10.30
N ILE A 34 2.31 -4.38 9.78
CA ILE A 34 1.27 -5.11 9.04
C ILE A 34 1.86 -5.73 7.78
N ASN A 35 2.62 -4.98 6.99
CA ASN A 35 3.26 -5.49 5.77
C ASN A 35 4.20 -6.67 6.06
N ARG A 36 5.04 -6.57 7.10
CA ARG A 36 5.90 -7.70 7.53
C ARG A 36 5.10 -8.95 7.88
N ASN A 37 3.95 -8.79 8.53
CA ASN A 37 3.08 -9.92 8.82
C ASN A 37 2.48 -10.52 7.54
N LEU A 38 2.00 -9.67 6.62
CA LEU A 38 1.48 -10.10 5.32
C LEU A 38 2.55 -10.83 4.49
N ASP A 39 3.80 -10.38 4.51
CA ASP A 39 4.92 -11.06 3.86
C ASP A 39 5.17 -12.44 4.46
N SER A 40 5.16 -12.59 5.80
CA SER A 40 5.27 -13.89 6.47
C SER A 40 4.17 -14.85 6.02
N VAL A 41 2.91 -14.40 6.03
CA VAL A 41 1.78 -15.20 5.56
C VAL A 41 1.97 -15.60 4.09
N ARG A 42 2.40 -14.66 3.24
CA ARG A 42 2.65 -14.91 1.82
C ARG A 42 3.73 -15.98 1.62
N ASP A 43 4.83 -15.91 2.36
CA ASP A 43 5.94 -16.85 2.26
C ASP A 43 5.57 -18.25 2.73
N GLU A 44 4.81 -18.35 3.82
CA GLU A 44 4.26 -19.62 4.34
C GLU A 44 3.33 -20.26 3.31
N ARG A 45 2.39 -19.50 2.74
CA ARG A 45 1.50 -19.99 1.65
C ARG A 45 2.28 -20.39 0.41
N ARG A 46 3.32 -19.63 0.05
CA ARG A 46 4.17 -19.94 -1.10
C ARG A 46 4.97 -21.22 -0.87
N ALA A 47 5.41 -21.51 0.35
CA ALA A 47 6.08 -22.77 0.68
C ALA A 47 5.16 -23.99 0.42
N MET A 48 3.91 -23.93 0.86
CA MET A 48 2.91 -24.98 0.60
C MET A 48 2.66 -25.17 -0.91
N ARG A 49 2.47 -24.08 -1.66
CA ARG A 49 2.29 -24.14 -3.13
C ARG A 49 3.52 -24.70 -3.85
N ARG A 50 4.73 -24.40 -3.37
CA ARG A 50 5.96 -25.01 -3.90
C ARG A 50 6.02 -26.51 -3.63
N GLN A 51 5.56 -26.96 -2.48
CA GLN A 51 5.45 -28.38 -2.17
C GLN A 51 4.45 -29.09 -3.11
N ALA A 52 3.30 -28.47 -3.37
CA ALA A 52 2.34 -28.95 -4.37
C ALA A 52 2.99 -29.03 -5.76
N GLY A 53 3.75 -28.00 -6.15
CA GLY A 53 4.50 -27.97 -7.41
C GLY A 53 5.47 -29.15 -7.57
N LYS A 54 6.17 -29.55 -6.50
CA LYS A 54 7.10 -30.70 -6.52
C LYS A 54 6.38 -32.03 -6.77
N LEU A 55 5.14 -32.17 -6.31
CA LEU A 55 4.36 -33.40 -6.47
C LEU A 55 3.81 -33.60 -7.89
N LYS A 56 3.80 -32.56 -8.73
CA LYS A 56 3.29 -32.63 -10.12
C LYS A 56 4.02 -33.67 -10.98
N VAL A 57 5.28 -33.97 -10.67
CA VAL A 57 6.08 -34.98 -11.39
C VAL A 57 5.51 -36.40 -11.24
N PHE A 58 4.76 -36.66 -10.16
CA PHE A 58 4.20 -37.98 -9.82
C PHE A 58 2.72 -38.11 -10.14
N LEU A 59 2.20 -37.25 -11.02
CA LEU A 59 0.84 -37.40 -11.53
C LEU A 59 0.70 -38.71 -12.31
N PRO A 60 -0.51 -39.32 -12.31
CA PRO A 60 -1.76 -38.82 -11.73
C PRO A 60 -1.92 -39.10 -10.21
N PHE A 61 -1.06 -39.90 -9.60
CA PHE A 61 -1.26 -40.45 -8.26
C PHE A 61 -1.23 -39.40 -7.14
N THR A 62 -0.54 -38.29 -7.36
CA THR A 62 -0.45 -37.18 -6.39
C THR A 62 -1.55 -36.12 -6.53
N ARG A 63 -2.55 -36.32 -7.40
CA ARG A 63 -3.59 -35.31 -7.67
C ARG A 63 -4.29 -34.81 -6.41
N GLN A 64 -4.70 -35.73 -5.52
CA GLN A 64 -5.37 -35.35 -4.27
C GLN A 64 -4.44 -34.58 -3.34
N ALA A 65 -3.21 -35.06 -3.14
CA ALA A 65 -2.23 -34.39 -2.28
C ALA A 65 -1.87 -32.97 -2.77
N ILE A 66 -1.83 -32.76 -4.09
CA ILE A 66 -1.65 -31.42 -4.68
C ILE A 66 -2.83 -30.53 -4.33
N ALA A 67 -4.06 -31.00 -4.54
CA ALA A 67 -5.28 -30.24 -4.22
C ALA A 67 -5.36 -29.90 -2.73
N ASP A 68 -5.03 -30.85 -1.86
CA ASP A 68 -5.01 -30.64 -0.41
C ASP A 68 -4.00 -29.55 -0.01
N LEU A 69 -2.80 -29.56 -0.59
CA LEU A 69 -1.77 -28.53 -0.33
C LEU A 69 -2.19 -27.15 -0.87
N GLU A 70 -2.84 -27.10 -2.03
CA GLU A 70 -3.36 -25.85 -2.59
C GLU A 70 -4.48 -25.28 -1.73
N GLN A 71 -5.39 -26.13 -1.23
CA GLN A 71 -6.43 -25.75 -0.29
C GLN A 71 -5.86 -25.29 1.05
N GLN A 72 -4.87 -26.02 1.59
CA GLN A 72 -4.16 -25.61 2.80
C GLN A 72 -3.50 -24.25 2.62
N ALA A 73 -2.80 -24.02 1.50
CA ALA A 73 -2.20 -22.73 1.19
C ALA A 73 -3.23 -21.60 1.09
N GLN A 74 -4.43 -21.88 0.60
CA GLN A 74 -5.50 -20.89 0.52
C GLN A 74 -6.09 -20.56 1.90
N ALA A 75 -6.34 -21.57 2.72
CA ALA A 75 -6.94 -21.41 4.05
C ALA A 75 -5.95 -20.87 5.10
N HIS A 76 -4.64 -21.09 4.89
CA HIS A 76 -3.60 -20.78 5.87
C HIS A 76 -3.62 -19.32 6.30
N ARG A 77 -4.02 -19.04 7.55
CA ARG A 77 -4.09 -17.70 8.15
C ARG A 77 -4.95 -16.71 7.36
N GLU A 78 -6.00 -17.17 6.68
CA GLU A 78 -6.85 -16.28 5.86
C GLU A 78 -7.57 -15.21 6.68
N ASP A 79 -8.08 -15.53 7.87
CA ASP A 79 -8.71 -14.56 8.76
C ASP A 79 -7.74 -13.44 9.18
N GLU A 80 -6.51 -13.81 9.57
CA GLU A 80 -5.47 -12.86 9.94
C GLU A 80 -5.05 -11.99 8.75
N ARG A 81 -4.86 -12.60 7.58
CA ARG A 81 -4.52 -11.88 6.35
C ARG A 81 -5.61 -10.88 5.98
N SER A 82 -6.88 -11.29 6.01
CA SER A 82 -8.00 -10.43 5.66
C SER A 82 -8.16 -9.26 6.62
N LYS A 83 -8.01 -9.48 7.93
CA LYS A 83 -8.01 -8.41 8.94
C LYS A 83 -6.83 -7.45 8.76
N ALA A 84 -5.65 -7.98 8.46
CA ALA A 84 -4.46 -7.18 8.20
C ALA A 84 -4.63 -6.30 6.95
N LEU A 85 -5.18 -6.84 5.86
CA LEU A 85 -5.47 -6.08 4.64
C LEU A 85 -6.51 -4.99 4.88
N ALA A 86 -7.60 -5.30 5.59
CA ALA A 86 -8.64 -4.31 5.94
C ALA A 86 -8.08 -3.17 6.80
N ALA A 87 -7.24 -3.49 7.79
CA ALA A 87 -6.58 -2.48 8.61
C ALA A 87 -5.63 -1.60 7.76
N LEU A 88 -4.85 -2.22 6.87
CA LEU A 88 -3.93 -1.53 5.97
C LEU A 88 -4.68 -0.58 5.02
N ALA A 89 -5.81 -1.03 4.46
CA ALA A 89 -6.68 -0.21 3.62
C ALA A 89 -7.29 0.96 4.40
N GLY A 90 -7.69 0.78 5.66
CA GLY A 90 -8.17 1.88 6.51
C GLY A 90 -7.13 2.99 6.70
N PHE A 91 -5.86 2.63 6.93
CA PHE A 91 -4.78 3.63 6.95
C PHE A 91 -4.59 4.32 5.60
N GLY A 92 -4.66 3.55 4.50
CA GLY A 92 -4.58 4.09 3.15
C GLY A 92 -5.69 5.09 2.83
N GLN A 93 -6.92 4.80 3.22
CA GLN A 93 -8.05 5.72 3.04
C GLN A 93 -7.84 7.03 3.81
N SER A 94 -7.40 6.97 5.07
CA SER A 94 -7.10 8.19 5.84
C SER A 94 -6.04 9.06 5.15
N LEU A 95 -5.01 8.44 4.56
CA LEU A 95 -3.95 9.15 3.85
C LEU A 95 -4.40 9.72 2.50
N LEU A 96 -5.10 8.93 1.69
CA LEU A 96 -5.55 9.34 0.35
C LEU A 96 -6.49 10.55 0.40
N PHE A 97 -7.33 10.63 1.44
CA PHE A 97 -8.29 11.73 1.61
C PHE A 97 -7.89 12.78 2.65
N ASP A 98 -6.67 12.67 3.20
CA ASP A 98 -6.14 13.50 4.30
C ASP A 98 -7.18 13.75 5.40
N HIS A 99 -7.87 12.70 5.86
CA HIS A 99 -8.97 12.81 6.82
C HIS A 99 -8.55 13.49 8.14
N ASP A 100 -7.27 13.32 8.50
CA ASP A 100 -6.67 13.85 9.72
C ASP A 100 -6.05 15.26 9.51
N GLY A 101 -6.09 15.82 8.29
CA GLY A 101 -5.53 17.14 7.96
C GLY A 101 -4.01 17.24 8.18
N LEU A 102 -3.30 16.12 8.03
CA LEU A 102 -1.89 15.99 8.35
C LEU A 102 -1.03 16.84 7.41
N ALA A 103 -1.41 16.95 6.13
CA ALA A 103 -0.63 17.71 5.16
C ALA A 103 -0.56 19.19 5.54
N GLY A 104 -1.70 19.79 5.90
CA GLY A 104 -1.77 21.17 6.37
C GLY A 104 -1.07 21.38 7.72
N ALA A 105 -1.23 20.44 8.66
CA ALA A 105 -0.64 20.55 10.01
C ALA A 105 0.89 20.41 10.04
N LEU A 106 1.47 19.61 9.13
CA LEU A 106 2.91 19.37 9.06
C LEU A 106 3.61 20.36 8.13
N GLY A 107 3.00 20.68 6.99
CA GLY A 107 3.67 21.37 5.89
C GLY A 107 4.67 20.46 5.15
N PHE A 108 5.04 20.89 3.94
CA PHE A 108 5.80 20.09 2.98
C PHE A 108 7.14 19.55 3.53
N ASP A 109 7.99 20.43 4.08
CA ASP A 109 9.33 20.04 4.53
C ASP A 109 9.27 19.02 5.67
N ARG A 110 8.34 19.21 6.60
CA ARG A 110 8.17 18.28 7.72
C ARG A 110 7.63 16.93 7.26
N MET A 111 6.70 16.90 6.31
CA MET A 111 6.25 15.64 5.70
C MET A 111 7.42 14.91 5.04
N CYS A 112 8.22 15.61 4.25
CA CYS A 112 9.39 15.03 3.59
C CYS A 112 10.42 14.49 4.59
N ASP A 113 10.65 15.18 5.71
CA ASP A 113 11.53 14.70 6.79
C ASP A 113 10.97 13.42 7.42
N LEU A 114 9.68 13.44 7.77
CA LEU A 114 9.01 12.33 8.42
C LEU A 114 8.79 11.13 7.53
N LEU A 115 8.77 11.30 6.21
CA LEU A 115 8.68 10.24 5.19
C LEU A 115 10.07 9.80 4.69
N SER A 116 11.15 10.47 5.13
CA SER A 116 12.52 10.17 4.72
C SER A 116 12.74 10.30 3.20
N VAL A 117 12.18 11.36 2.62
CA VAL A 117 12.30 11.71 1.19
C VAL A 117 13.70 12.27 0.91
N ASN A 118 14.35 11.77 -0.15
CA ASN A 118 15.66 12.24 -0.59
C ASN A 118 15.64 13.73 -0.97
N THR A 119 16.74 14.45 -0.71
CA THR A 119 16.88 15.88 -1.02
C THR A 119 16.63 16.22 -2.49
N VAL A 120 17.09 15.39 -3.43
CA VAL A 120 16.92 15.65 -4.88
C VAL A 120 15.44 15.54 -5.27
N GLU A 121 14.77 14.49 -4.81
CA GLU A 121 13.35 14.25 -5.09
C GLU A 121 12.45 15.24 -4.36
N ARG A 122 12.86 15.70 -3.17
CA ARG A 122 12.20 16.80 -2.45
C ARG A 122 12.17 18.07 -3.30
N GLU A 123 13.31 18.47 -3.86
CA GLU A 123 13.35 19.67 -4.71
C GLU A 123 12.58 19.47 -6.02
N GLN A 124 12.57 18.25 -6.58
CA GLN A 124 11.76 17.95 -7.76
C GLN A 124 10.26 18.05 -7.45
N ALA A 125 9.80 17.40 -6.38
CA ALA A 125 8.41 17.46 -5.92
C ALA A 125 7.98 18.91 -5.61
N ARG A 126 8.87 19.72 -5.03
CA ARG A 126 8.60 21.15 -4.81
C ARG A 126 8.40 21.91 -6.11
N ARG A 127 9.20 21.65 -7.14
CA ARG A 127 9.05 22.27 -8.48
C ARG A 127 7.77 21.83 -9.19
N GLU A 128 7.35 20.59 -8.95
CA GLU A 128 6.10 20.02 -9.46
C GLU A 128 4.86 20.50 -8.68
N GLY A 129 5.06 21.25 -7.58
CA GLY A 129 3.98 21.81 -6.77
C GLY A 129 3.29 20.78 -5.88
N VAL A 130 3.98 19.69 -5.52
CA VAL A 130 3.47 18.64 -4.64
C VAL A 130 3.25 19.21 -3.23
N THR A 131 2.02 19.08 -2.71
CA THR A 131 1.65 19.60 -1.39
C THR A 131 0.91 18.61 -0.50
N SER A 132 0.46 17.47 -1.03
CA SER A 132 -0.34 16.50 -0.30
C SER A 132 0.47 15.27 0.14
N LEU A 133 -0.02 14.56 1.16
CA LEU A 133 0.54 13.26 1.55
C LEU A 133 0.32 12.19 0.49
N GLU A 134 -0.84 12.21 -0.17
CA GLU A 134 -1.19 11.26 -1.22
C GLU A 134 -0.23 11.37 -2.41
N ASP A 135 0.07 12.59 -2.84
CA ASP A 135 1.05 12.84 -3.90
C ASP A 135 2.43 12.31 -3.51
N LEU A 136 2.93 12.66 -2.31
CA LEU A 136 4.25 12.24 -1.84
C LEU A 136 4.35 10.71 -1.70
N VAL A 137 3.34 10.07 -1.11
CA VAL A 137 3.39 8.65 -0.74
C VAL A 137 3.00 7.74 -1.90
N PHE A 138 1.96 8.09 -2.65
CA PHE A 138 1.31 7.19 -3.60
C PHE A 138 1.56 7.59 -5.06
N ALA A 139 1.28 8.84 -5.45
CA ALA A 139 1.45 9.28 -6.84
C ALA A 139 2.92 9.31 -7.26
N HIS A 140 3.78 9.86 -6.41
CA HIS A 140 5.23 9.98 -6.64
C HIS A 140 6.06 8.92 -5.92
N ALA A 141 5.45 8.12 -5.04
CA ALA A 141 6.11 6.96 -4.41
C ALA A 141 7.41 7.32 -3.64
N LEU A 142 7.45 8.47 -2.95
CA LEU A 142 8.67 9.05 -2.35
C LEU A 142 8.96 8.62 -0.91
N GLU A 143 8.10 7.81 -0.27
CA GLU A 143 8.38 7.31 1.07
C GLU A 143 9.66 6.45 1.10
N ASP A 144 10.56 6.73 2.06
CA ASP A 144 11.86 6.08 2.24
C ASP A 144 12.79 6.20 1.00
N SER A 145 12.54 7.16 0.11
CA SER A 145 13.30 7.29 -1.14
C SER A 145 14.79 7.60 -0.93
N ALA A 146 15.16 8.15 0.23
CA ALA A 146 16.56 8.33 0.62
C ALA A 146 17.33 6.99 0.75
N GLU A 147 16.67 5.92 1.18
CA GLU A 147 17.25 4.58 1.32
C GLU A 147 17.00 3.69 0.10
N ARG A 148 15.97 4.00 -0.70
CA ARG A 148 15.41 3.10 -1.72
C ARG A 148 15.68 3.54 -3.16
N ARG A 149 16.57 4.51 -3.34
CA ARG A 149 16.95 5.02 -4.66
C ARG A 149 17.41 3.89 -5.59
N GLY A 150 16.76 3.77 -6.75
CA GLY A 150 17.10 2.79 -7.79
C GLY A 150 16.39 1.43 -7.65
N GLN A 151 15.45 1.27 -6.72
CA GLN A 151 14.55 0.13 -6.72
C GLN A 151 13.50 0.28 -7.83
N GLU A 152 13.25 -0.81 -8.58
CA GLU A 152 12.26 -0.82 -9.67
C GLU A 152 10.81 -0.76 -9.15
N TRP A 153 10.59 -1.20 -7.91
CA TRP A 153 9.26 -1.36 -7.31
C TRP A 153 9.19 -0.66 -5.97
N ASN A 154 8.10 0.08 -5.74
CA ASN A 154 7.83 0.65 -4.43
C ASN A 154 7.03 -0.36 -3.57
N ASP A 155 7.59 -0.70 -2.41
CA ASP A 155 6.93 -1.50 -1.35
C ASP A 155 6.84 -0.74 -0.02
N ALA A 156 6.87 0.60 -0.07
CA ALA A 156 6.95 1.42 1.14
C ALA A 156 5.70 1.21 2.00
N PRO A 157 5.82 1.31 3.33
CA PRO A 157 4.72 0.97 4.22
C PRO A 157 3.39 1.68 3.92
N LEU A 158 3.43 3.00 3.72
CA LEU A 158 2.24 3.80 3.43
C LEU A 158 1.84 3.70 1.96
N PHE A 159 2.80 3.52 1.04
CA PHE A 159 2.47 3.22 -0.37
C PHE A 159 1.59 1.97 -0.47
N ASN A 160 1.97 0.90 0.22
CA ASN A 160 1.17 -0.33 0.28
C ASN A 160 -0.19 -0.12 0.94
N ALA A 161 -0.29 0.81 1.90
CA ALA A 161 -1.56 1.20 2.52
C ALA A 161 -2.50 1.86 1.51
N CYS A 162 -2.02 2.89 0.81
CA CYS A 162 -2.77 3.54 -0.26
C CYS A 162 -3.15 2.55 -1.37
N HIS A 163 -2.24 1.64 -1.75
CA HIS A 163 -2.53 0.60 -2.73
C HIS A 163 -3.64 -0.37 -2.25
N ALA A 164 -3.63 -0.77 -0.97
CA ALA A 164 -4.69 -1.60 -0.40
C ALA A 164 -6.05 -0.88 -0.40
N ALA A 165 -6.07 0.41 -0.03
CA ALA A 165 -7.27 1.24 -0.08
C ALA A 165 -7.83 1.38 -1.50
N MET A 166 -6.97 1.63 -2.48
CA MET A 166 -7.35 1.71 -3.89
C MET A 166 -7.90 0.37 -4.40
N ALA A 167 -7.27 -0.75 -4.04
CA ALA A 167 -7.74 -2.08 -4.41
C ALA A 167 -9.13 -2.38 -3.82
N ASP A 168 -9.37 -1.99 -2.57
CA ASP A 168 -10.69 -2.11 -1.94
C ASP A 168 -11.74 -1.23 -2.62
N PHE A 169 -11.39 0.02 -2.94
CA PHE A 169 -12.26 0.90 -3.72
C PHE A 169 -12.64 0.26 -5.06
N ILE A 170 -11.67 -0.26 -5.82
CA ILE A 170 -11.92 -0.91 -7.12
C ILE A 170 -12.80 -2.16 -6.96
N ARG A 171 -12.59 -2.94 -5.89
CA ARG A 171 -13.34 -4.16 -5.62
C ARG A 171 -14.80 -3.88 -5.28
N GLU A 172 -15.07 -2.79 -4.56
CA GLU A 172 -16.40 -2.45 -4.04
C GLU A 172 -17.17 -1.48 -4.95
N CYS A 173 -16.47 -0.70 -5.77
CA CYS A 173 -17.08 0.23 -6.70
C CYS A 173 -17.87 -0.51 -7.78
N PRO A 174 -19.16 -0.17 -8.00
CA PRO A 174 -19.94 -0.72 -9.09
C PRO A 174 -19.22 -0.55 -10.43
N LYS A 175 -19.15 -1.61 -11.23
CA LYS A 175 -18.38 -1.64 -12.49
C LYS A 175 -18.67 -0.49 -13.46
N HIS A 176 -19.91 0.02 -13.47
CA HIS A 176 -20.32 1.11 -14.35
C HIS A 176 -19.88 2.50 -13.88
N LEU A 177 -19.39 2.61 -12.63
CA LEU A 177 -18.83 3.84 -12.06
C LEU A 177 -17.31 3.86 -12.11
N LEU A 178 -16.67 2.72 -12.40
CA LEU A 178 -15.24 2.67 -12.62
C LEU A 178 -14.90 3.33 -13.97
N PRO A 179 -13.92 4.25 -14.02
CA PRO A 179 -13.47 4.81 -15.29
C PRO A 179 -12.88 3.69 -16.15
N ASP A 180 -13.21 3.69 -17.45
CA ASP A 180 -12.57 2.79 -18.42
C ASP A 180 -11.15 3.26 -18.69
N PRO A 181 -10.11 2.52 -18.25
CA PRO A 181 -8.73 2.97 -18.41
C PRO A 181 -8.26 2.85 -19.87
N PHE A 182 -9.04 2.23 -20.76
CA PHE A 182 -8.75 2.07 -22.19
C PHE A 182 -9.59 2.99 -23.09
N ALA A 183 -10.46 3.83 -22.52
CA ALA A 183 -11.22 4.82 -23.28
C ALA A 183 -10.28 5.86 -23.94
N PRO A 184 -10.68 6.52 -25.04
CA PRO A 184 -9.85 7.55 -25.68
C PRO A 184 -9.42 8.66 -24.70
N GLY A 185 -8.12 8.92 -24.62
CA GLY A 185 -7.53 9.88 -23.67
C GLY A 185 -7.33 9.36 -22.25
N ALA A 186 -7.77 8.14 -21.93
CA ALA A 186 -7.44 7.46 -20.69
C ALA A 186 -5.99 6.90 -20.72
N PRO A 187 -5.42 6.52 -19.56
CA PRO A 187 -4.01 6.14 -19.45
C PRO A 187 -3.55 5.03 -20.40
N PHE A 188 -4.41 4.06 -20.71
CA PHE A 188 -4.11 2.94 -21.61
C PHE A 188 -4.90 2.99 -22.92
N GLY A 189 -5.67 4.06 -23.11
CA GLY A 189 -6.47 4.24 -24.31
C GLY A 189 -5.71 4.89 -25.46
N PRO A 190 -6.34 5.00 -26.64
CA PRO A 190 -5.76 5.73 -27.76
C PRO A 190 -5.56 7.20 -27.38
N LYS A 191 -4.41 7.75 -27.75
CA LYS A 191 -4.09 9.17 -27.51
C LYS A 191 -5.07 10.06 -28.27
N LEU A 192 -5.60 11.08 -27.60
CA LEU A 192 -6.42 12.09 -28.25
C LEU A 192 -5.54 12.95 -29.19
N PRO A 193 -6.10 13.43 -30.33
CA PRO A 193 -5.39 14.37 -31.18
C PRO A 193 -5.04 15.64 -30.39
N PRO A 194 -3.89 16.27 -30.66
CA PRO A 194 -3.49 17.50 -29.97
C PRO A 194 -4.56 18.59 -30.19
N LYS A 195 -5.02 19.22 -29.11
CA LYS A 195 -5.86 20.41 -29.20
C LYS A 195 -5.01 21.55 -29.76
N LEU A 196 -5.22 21.90 -31.02
CA LEU A 196 -4.67 23.12 -31.61
C LEU A 196 -5.41 24.31 -30.98
N SER A 197 -4.78 25.01 -30.04
CA SER A 197 -5.21 26.34 -29.63
C SER A 197 -4.53 27.37 -30.52
N VAL A 198 -5.29 28.24 -31.17
CA VAL A 198 -4.75 29.43 -31.83
C VAL A 198 -4.29 30.38 -30.72
N VAL A 199 -2.99 30.65 -30.67
CA VAL A 199 -2.36 31.65 -29.79
C VAL A 199 -2.44 33.01 -30.47
#